data_AF-A0A957UQ04-F1
#
_entry.id   AF-A0A957UQ04-F1
#
_cell.length_a   1.000
_cell.length_b   1.000
_cell.length_c   1.000
_cell.angle_alpha   90.00
_cell.angle_beta   90.00
_cell.angle_gamma   90.00
#
_symmetry.space_group_name_H-M   'P 1'
#
loop_
_entity.id
_entity.type
_entity.pdbx_description
1 polymer ?
#
loop_
_entity_poly.entity_id
_entity_poly.type
_entity_poly.pdbx_seq_one_letter_code
_entity_poly.pdbx_strand_id
1 'polypeptide(L)' 'MAFWLITPVKPFEEGKSRLAKVLSIAERTSLNQQLLTNLLTVVQRAGVCTGMIVVSQS' A
#
# COMPACT_ATOMS: atom_id res chain seq x y z
N MET A 1 17.84 -2.49 -18.17
CA MET A 1 18.02 -2.58 -16.71
C MET A 1 16.68 -3.01 -16.10
N ALA A 2 16.67 -3.98 -15.18
CA ALA A 2 15.42 -4.48 -14.59
C ALA A 2 15.08 -3.68 -13.33
N PHE A 3 13.95 -2.97 -13.33
CA PHE A 3 13.47 -2.22 -12.18
C PHE A 3 12.43 -3.03 -11.41
N TRP A 4 12.61 -3.14 -10.09
CA TRP A 4 11.68 -3.86 -9.21
C TRP A 4 11.09 -2.90 -8.20
N LEU A 5 9.77 -3.00 -8.00
CA LEU A 5 9.09 -2.34 -6.88
C LEU A 5 9.01 -3.30 -5.70
N ILE A 6 9.56 -2.90 -4.55
CA ILE A 6 9.39 -3.61 -3.28
C ILE A 6 8.62 -2.69 -2.35
N THR A 7 7.42 -3.09 -1.95
CA THR A 7 6.54 -2.28 -1.11
C THR A 7 6.30 -2.96 0.23
N PRO A 8 6.92 -2.49 1.33
CA PRO A 8 6.60 -2.98 2.67
C PRO A 8 5.23 -2.47 3.11
N VAL A 9 4.41 -3.36 3.66
CA VAL A 9 3.06 -3.07 4.15
C VAL A 9 2.92 -3.62 5.56
N LYS A 10 2.36 -2.82 6.47
CA LYS A 10 1.94 -3.27 7.81
C LYS A 10 0.48 -3.73 7.76
N PRO A 11 0.00 -4.53 8.73
CA PRO A 11 -1.44 -4.77 8.89
C PRO A 11 -2.21 -3.44 8.82
N PHE A 12 -3.27 -3.42 8.03
CA PHE A 12 -3.90 -2.16 7.62
C PHE A 12 -4.50 -1.38 8.80
N GLU A 13 -4.98 -2.11 9.81
CA GLU A 13 -5.53 -1.61 11.07
C GLU A 13 -4.50 -0.84 11.92
N GLU A 14 -3.22 -1.22 11.82
CA GLU A 14 -2.11 -0.54 12.51
C GLU A 14 -1.64 0.71 11.76
N GLY A 15 -1.92 0.78 10.46
CA GLY A 15 -1.46 1.87 9.62
C GLY A 15 -2.26 3.18 9.83
N LYS A 16 -1.68 4.27 9.35
CA LYS A 16 -2.28 5.62 9.41
C LYS A 16 -2.71 6.05 10.83
N SER A 17 -2.05 5.57 11.87
CA SER A 17 -2.37 5.88 13.28
C SER A 17 -2.47 7.39 13.57
N ARG A 18 -1.70 8.23 12.85
CA ARG A 18 -1.79 9.69 12.94
C ARG A 18 -3.15 10.27 12.50
N LEU A 19 -3.92 9.53 11.68
CA LEU A 19 -5.28 9.89 11.25
C LEU A 19 -6.36 9.44 12.23
N ALA A 20 -6.01 8.76 13.34
CA ALA A 20 -7.01 8.25 14.29
C ALA A 20 -7.87 9.33 14.95
N LYS A 21 -7.45 10.61 14.89
CA LYS A 21 -8.25 11.75 15.37
C LYS A 21 -9.42 12.11 14.46
N VAL A 22 -9.41 11.65 13.20
CA VAL A 22 -10.37 12.04 12.15
C VAL A 22 -10.97 10.86 11.39
N LEU A 23 -10.36 9.67 11.51
CA LEU A 23 -10.83 8.43 10.88
C LEU A 23 -10.85 7.31 11.91
N SER A 24 -11.94 6.55 11.93
CA SER A 24 -12.07 5.30 12.65
C SER A 24 -11.06 4.25 12.17
N ILE A 25 -10.91 3.15 12.91
CA ILE A 25 -10.05 2.02 12.50
C ILE A 25 -10.50 1.49 11.12
N ALA A 26 -11.81 1.28 10.93
CA ALA A 26 -12.36 0.78 9.66
C ALA A 26 -12.06 1.71 8.47
N GLU A 27 -12.23 3.03 8.66
CA GLU A 27 -11.92 4.01 7.63
C GLU A 27 -10.42 4.08 7.32
N ARG A 28 -9.56 3.98 8.34
CA ARG A 28 -8.09 3.91 8.13
C ARG A 28 -7.67 2.63 7.42
N THR A 29 -8.27 1.50 7.74
CA THR A 29 -8.05 0.22 7.06
C THR A 29 -8.44 0.33 5.59
N SER A 30 -9.64 0.85 5.31
CA SER A 30 -10.13 1.07 3.94
C SER A 30 -9.23 2.01 3.15
N LEU A 31 -8.84 3.15 3.74
CA LEU A 31 -7.92 4.11 3.14
C LEU A 31 -6.55 3.48 2.83
N ASN A 32 -5.99 2.72 3.76
CA ASN A 32 -4.72 2.02 3.53
C ASN A 32 -4.79 1.06 2.35
N GLN A 33 -5.84 0.24 2.30
CA GLN A 33 -6.06 -0.68 1.19
C GLN A 33 -6.19 0.06 -0.14
N GLN A 34 -6.99 1.13 -0.20
CA GLN A 34 -7.15 1.96 -1.40
C GLN A 34 -5.82 2.56 -1.87
N LEU A 35 -4.99 3.08 -0.95
CA LEU A 35 -3.69 3.65 -1.28
C LEU A 35 -2.73 2.60 -1.86
N LEU A 36 -2.68 1.40 -1.27
CA LEU A 36 -1.85 0.31 -1.79
C LEU A 36 -2.34 -0.13 -3.18
N THR A 37 -3.64 -0.35 -3.34
CA THR A 37 -4.24 -0.71 -4.63
C THR A 37 -3.95 0.34 -5.69
N ASN A 38 -4.10 1.63 -5.38
CA ASN A 38 -3.79 2.72 -6.29
C ASN A 38 -2.30 2.72 -6.69
N LEU A 39 -1.39 2.58 -5.73
CA LEU A 39 0.05 2.49 -6.00
C LEU A 39 0.39 1.35 -6.97
N LEU A 40 -0.08 0.14 -6.69
CA LEU A 40 0.16 -1.02 -7.54
C LEU A 40 -0.45 -0.84 -8.94
N THR A 41 -1.65 -0.26 -9.02
CA THR A 41 -2.33 0.02 -10.29
C THR A 41 -1.55 1.03 -11.13
N VAL A 42 -1.08 2.11 -10.52
CA VAL A 42 -0.30 3.15 -11.23
C VAL A 42 1.03 2.59 -11.72
N VAL A 43 1.72 1.82 -10.90
CA VAL A 43 3.02 1.22 -11.27
C VAL A 43 2.84 0.19 -12.39
N GLN A 44 1.80 -0.64 -12.31
CA GLN A 44 1.45 -1.57 -13.37
C GLN A 44 1.16 -0.85 -14.69
N ARG A 45 0.38 0.25 -14.65
CA ARG A 45 0.06 1.07 -15.84
C ARG A 45 1.28 1.77 -16.42
N ALA A 46 2.22 2.19 -15.57
CA ALA A 46 3.45 2.83 -16.01
C ALA A 46 4.35 1.87 -16.82
N GLY A 47 4.25 0.55 -16.60
CA GLY A 47 4.98 -0.46 -17.37
C GLY A 47 6.51 -0.38 -17.22
N VAL A 48 7.00 0.33 -16.20
CA VAL A 48 8.44 0.57 -15.99
C VAL A 48 9.11 -0.49 -15.11
N CYS A 49 8.33 -1.24 -14.33
CA CYS A 49 8.83 -2.27 -13.44
C CYS A 49 8.77 -3.66 -14.11
N THR A 50 9.86 -4.40 -14.01
CA THR A 50 9.96 -5.82 -14.38
C THR A 50 9.09 -6.70 -13.48
N GLY A 51 8.93 -6.31 -12.22
CA GLY A 51 8.09 -7.02 -11.26
C GLY A 51 7.82 -6.19 -10.01
N MET A 52 6.88 -6.67 -9.20
CA MET A 52 6.46 -6.04 -7.95
C MET A 52 6.38 -7.08 -6.84
N ILE A 53 6.87 -6.75 -5.65
CA ILE A 53 6.80 -7.58 -4.45
C ILE A 53 6.19 -6.74 -3.32
N VAL A 54 5.14 -7.27 -2.70
CA VAL A 54 4.56 -6.73 -1.47
C VAL A 54 5.04 -7.58 -0.32
N VAL A 55 5.66 -6.97 0.67
CA VAL A 55 6.14 -7.65 1.88
C VAL A 55 5.28 -7.20 3.04
N SER A 56 4.50 -8.11 3.60
CA SER A 56 3.71 -7.88 4.81
C SER A 56 4.13 -8.82 5.92
N GLN A 57 3.97 -8.39 7.16
CA GLN A 57 4.07 -9.28 8.32
C GLN A 57 2.80 -10.14 8.35
N SER A 58 2.97 -11.44 8.62
CA SER A 58 1.90 -12.40 8.89
C SER A 58 1.53 -12.42 10.37
#